data_AF-A0A2V6GB36-F1
#
_entry.id   AF-A0A2V6GB36-F1
#
_cell.length_a   1.000
_cell.length_b   1.000
_cell.length_c   1.000
_cell.angle_alpha   90.00
_cell.angle_beta   90.00
_cell.angle_gamma   90.00
#
_symmetry.space_group_name_H-M   'P 1'
#
loop_
_entity.id
_entity.type
_entity.pdbx_description
1 polymer ?
#
loop_
_entity_poly.entity_id
_entity_poly.type
_entity_poly.pdbx_seq_one_letter_code
_entity_poly.pdbx_strand_id
1 'polypeptide(L)'
;MFRAGRGHRPRLQRCARSRETRRGYSRNYKHVAPTALRLHLRRACSCCDFFAGVKLGWERNVSKLPRCLPAFLPAVWIKNSTSAERLTSMSHPTHKHIGVIGLGIIGRGVSENLRRKGFQVFVWNRTPRPVPNFVGSPAELAEICDCVQIFVSDDEALLQTVRRLSEKLTPKHVVLAHSTVAPDSMRAAAEIVEHRGARFVEAPFTGSKAAAEKGELVYYVAGNEAALRDARPILEASGKEIIQIGQIGQATAIKIATNMITAASVQAAAEALALIQASGLPLQKFVEAMQANASHSTTLAMKIPKMIERDFEPHFSVKHMLKDIQIANRLGLSQDLELAVTAAARDQLLEQIEQGHGDNDYSAVARKYLPKTEPAGSEETQTADEQVQTSAEAIIPVPETEEPKLEQENRTMTAGETTAPVLPGGDAKEETDSRRGFLRQLLRRARQLLKQPVSPKQG
;
A
#
# COMPACT_ATOMS: atom_id res chain seq x y z
N MET A 1 -38.76 -48.33 53.29
CA MET A 1 -40.17 -48.74 53.08
C MET A 1 -40.91 -47.64 52.32
N PHE A 2 -41.99 -47.98 51.60
CA PHE A 2 -43.15 -47.16 51.14
C PHE A 2 -42.93 -45.66 50.76
N ARG A 3 -43.14 -45.24 49.51
CA ARG A 3 -44.42 -44.97 48.76
C ARG A 3 -45.18 -43.70 49.20
N ALA A 4 -46.01 -43.02 48.39
CA ALA A 4 -46.09 -42.79 46.91
C ALA A 4 -47.35 -41.92 46.56
N GLY A 5 -47.26 -41.02 45.55
CA GLY A 5 -48.38 -40.34 44.87
C GLY A 5 -47.86 -39.62 43.61
N ARG A 6 -48.27 -39.90 42.36
CA ARG A 6 -49.58 -39.67 41.66
C ARG A 6 -49.96 -38.18 41.62
N GLY A 7 -50.31 -37.52 40.52
CA GLY A 7 -50.44 -37.81 39.06
C GLY A 7 -50.78 -36.46 38.35
N HIS A 8 -50.82 -36.24 37.02
CA HIS A 8 -50.96 -37.10 35.83
C HIS A 8 -50.28 -36.43 34.59
N ARG A 9 -50.48 -36.95 33.36
CA ARG A 9 -50.06 -36.32 32.07
C ARG A 9 -51.24 -36.32 31.07
N PRO A 10 -51.16 -35.55 29.97
CA PRO A 10 -50.88 -36.17 28.65
C PRO A 10 -49.74 -35.40 27.91
N ARG A 11 -48.91 -35.89 26.97
CA ARG A 11 -49.00 -36.87 25.85
C ARG A 11 -49.95 -36.42 24.72
N LEU A 12 -49.63 -36.52 23.42
CA LEU A 12 -48.37 -36.79 22.71
C LEU A 12 -48.61 -36.52 21.20
N GLN A 13 -47.62 -36.02 20.45
CA GLN A 13 -47.34 -36.58 19.12
C GLN A 13 -45.93 -36.22 18.63
N ARG A 14 -45.37 -37.09 17.80
CA ARG A 14 -44.14 -36.95 17.01
C ARG A 14 -44.45 -37.48 15.60
N CYS A 15 -43.74 -37.01 14.59
CA CYS A 15 -43.62 -37.75 13.33
C CYS A 15 -42.17 -37.71 12.83
N ALA A 16 -41.61 -38.87 12.47
CA ALA A 16 -40.27 -39.03 11.91
C ALA A 16 -40.08 -40.44 11.32
N ARG A 17 -39.81 -40.53 10.01
CA ARG A 17 -39.32 -41.67 9.18
C ARG A 17 -39.58 -41.28 7.70
N SER A 18 -38.88 -41.77 6.67
CA SER A 18 -37.64 -42.59 6.61
C SER A 18 -36.97 -42.43 5.24
N ARG A 19 -35.74 -42.94 5.09
CA ARG A 19 -35.12 -43.20 3.77
C ARG A 19 -35.85 -44.36 3.08
N GLU A 20 -35.85 -44.44 1.74
CA GLU A 20 -35.01 -45.40 1.00
C GLU A 20 -35.13 -45.35 -0.56
N THR A 21 -34.21 -46.09 -1.17
CA THR A 21 -33.63 -46.08 -2.52
C THR A 21 -34.48 -46.43 -3.77
N ARG A 22 -33.85 -46.20 -4.94
CA ARG A 22 -33.68 -47.11 -6.12
C ARG A 22 -34.55 -46.92 -7.39
N ARG A 23 -33.82 -46.86 -8.53
CA ARG A 23 -34.21 -47.12 -9.95
C ARG A 23 -35.22 -46.12 -10.57
N GLY A 24 -35.20 -45.85 -11.90
CA GLY A 24 -34.19 -46.21 -12.90
C GLY A 24 -34.73 -46.60 -14.29
N TYR A 25 -35.37 -45.68 -15.02
CA TYR A 25 -35.67 -45.74 -16.47
C TYR A 25 -35.58 -44.29 -17.01
N SER A 26 -35.05 -43.92 -18.20
CA SER A 26 -34.82 -44.59 -19.49
C SER A 26 -36.01 -44.60 -20.47
N ARG A 27 -36.30 -43.45 -21.12
CA ARG A 27 -36.09 -43.28 -22.59
C ARG A 27 -36.56 -41.92 -23.17
N ASN A 28 -35.84 -41.54 -24.22
CA ASN A 28 -36.06 -40.51 -25.24
C ASN A 28 -37.53 -40.20 -25.64
N TYR A 29 -37.77 -38.97 -26.12
CA TYR A 29 -38.26 -38.74 -27.50
C TYR A 29 -37.66 -37.45 -28.09
N LYS A 30 -37.80 -37.25 -29.42
CA LYS A 30 -37.08 -36.23 -30.23
C LYS A 30 -37.98 -35.07 -30.70
N HIS A 31 -37.32 -33.97 -31.09
CA HIS A 31 -37.72 -32.86 -31.99
C HIS A 31 -39.16 -32.79 -32.53
N VAL A 32 -39.80 -31.62 -32.38
CA VAL A 32 -40.52 -30.90 -33.46
C VAL A 32 -40.34 -29.38 -33.27
N ALA A 33 -40.26 -28.62 -34.37
CA ALA A 33 -40.35 -27.16 -34.48
C ALA A 33 -40.67 -26.81 -35.96
N PRO A 34 -40.98 -25.55 -36.35
CA PRO A 34 -41.79 -24.52 -35.70
C PRO A 34 -42.83 -23.85 -36.65
N THR A 35 -43.89 -23.24 -36.09
CA THR A 35 -44.72 -22.19 -36.76
C THR A 35 -45.51 -21.47 -35.64
N ALA A 36 -45.35 -20.17 -35.35
CA ALA A 36 -45.44 -18.92 -36.13
C ALA A 36 -46.87 -18.38 -36.28
N LEU A 37 -47.14 -17.25 -35.61
CA LEU A 37 -48.17 -16.29 -36.00
C LEU A 37 -47.58 -14.86 -35.93
N ARG A 38 -47.73 -14.10 -37.03
CA ARG A 38 -47.41 -12.65 -37.14
C ARG A 38 -48.71 -11.85 -36.85
N LEU A 39 -48.91 -10.53 -37.02
CA LEU A 39 -48.30 -9.32 -37.63
C LEU A 39 -49.10 -8.13 -36.99
N HIS A 40 -48.81 -6.81 -36.94
CA HIS A 40 -47.77 -5.83 -37.31
C HIS A 40 -47.94 -4.63 -36.29
N LEU A 41 -47.57 -3.34 -36.37
CA LEU A 41 -46.87 -2.32 -37.21
C LEU A 41 -46.10 -1.41 -36.20
N ARG A 42 -45.21 -0.44 -36.49
CA ARG A 42 -44.23 -0.07 -37.54
C ARG A 42 -43.18 0.85 -36.85
N ARG A 43 -41.86 0.70 -37.09
CA ARG A 43 -40.95 1.55 -37.94
C ARG A 43 -40.90 3.05 -37.58
N ALA A 44 -39.77 3.77 -37.61
CA ALA A 44 -38.37 3.54 -38.08
C ALA A 44 -37.37 4.29 -37.14
N CYS A 45 -36.05 4.00 -37.04
CA CYS A 45 -34.92 4.27 -37.98
C CYS A 45 -34.93 5.70 -38.60
N SER A 46 -33.81 6.43 -38.74
CA SER A 46 -32.36 6.16 -38.53
C SER A 46 -31.66 7.49 -38.07
N CYS A 47 -30.34 7.76 -38.06
CA CYS A 47 -29.12 7.14 -38.64
C CYS A 47 -27.83 7.54 -37.86
N CYS A 48 -26.63 7.33 -38.43
CA CYS A 48 -25.31 7.69 -37.86
C CYS A 48 -24.58 8.84 -38.61
N ASP A 49 -23.51 9.35 -37.98
CA ASP A 49 -22.30 10.02 -38.50
C ASP A 49 -22.37 11.17 -39.52
N PHE A 50 -21.70 12.30 -39.20
CA PHE A 50 -20.98 13.08 -40.23
C PHE A 50 -19.80 13.92 -39.70
N PHE A 51 -18.59 13.51 -40.09
CA PHE A 51 -17.31 14.21 -40.36
C PHE A 51 -16.83 15.48 -39.61
N ALA A 52 -15.50 15.69 -39.70
CA ALA A 52 -14.76 16.71 -38.97
C ALA A 52 -14.26 17.89 -39.83
N GLY A 53 -14.13 19.05 -39.19
CA GLY A 53 -13.06 20.02 -39.44
C GLY A 53 -13.27 21.11 -40.50
N VAL A 54 -13.08 22.37 -40.09
CA VAL A 54 -12.34 23.42 -40.83
C VAL A 54 -12.00 24.55 -39.86
N LYS A 55 -10.87 25.24 -40.08
CA LYS A 55 -10.49 26.45 -39.34
C LYS A 55 -11.26 27.66 -39.86
N LEU A 56 -11.61 28.59 -38.98
CA LEU A 56 -11.27 30.03 -39.07
C LEU A 56 -11.77 30.73 -37.81
N GLY A 57 -11.05 31.74 -37.33
CA GLY A 57 -11.48 32.60 -36.23
C GLY A 57 -11.57 34.06 -36.70
N TRP A 58 -12.30 34.89 -35.96
CA TRP A 58 -12.23 36.36 -36.03
C TRP A 58 -12.76 36.96 -34.71
N GLU A 59 -12.50 38.25 -34.47
CA GLU A 59 -12.66 38.87 -33.14
C GLU A 59 -13.99 39.65 -32.91
N ARG A 60 -14.18 40.05 -31.64
CA ARG A 60 -14.79 41.30 -31.13
C ARG A 60 -16.32 41.45 -30.91
N ASN A 61 -16.57 42.20 -29.82
CA ASN A 61 -17.69 43.10 -29.52
C ASN A 61 -19.12 42.56 -29.24
N VAL A 62 -19.33 42.21 -27.96
CA VAL A 62 -20.03 43.06 -26.96
C VAL A 62 -21.19 43.97 -27.43
N SER A 63 -22.30 43.91 -26.67
CA SER A 63 -23.52 44.78 -26.67
C SER A 63 -24.49 44.55 -27.84
N LYS A 64 -25.76 44.16 -27.61
CA LYS A 64 -26.80 44.92 -26.87
C LYS A 64 -27.94 44.02 -26.35
N LEU A 65 -28.58 44.45 -25.26
CA LEU A 65 -29.91 43.97 -24.83
C LEU A 65 -31.04 44.71 -25.58
N PRO A 66 -32.25 44.14 -25.58
CA PRO A 66 -33.39 44.90 -25.05
C PRO A 66 -34.12 44.17 -23.91
N ARG A 67 -34.91 44.94 -23.15
CA ARG A 67 -35.72 44.46 -22.02
C ARG A 67 -37.09 43.95 -22.50
N CYS A 68 -37.62 42.93 -21.83
CA CYS A 68 -39.05 42.81 -21.56
C CYS A 68 -39.28 42.02 -20.26
N LEU A 69 -40.26 42.45 -19.47
CA LEU A 69 -40.75 41.82 -18.23
C LEU A 69 -42.27 41.70 -18.34
N PRO A 70 -42.88 40.73 -17.66
CA PRO A 70 -43.74 41.13 -16.55
C PRO A 70 -43.49 40.32 -15.28
N ALA A 71 -44.00 40.83 -14.16
CA ALA A 71 -43.77 40.28 -12.83
C ALA A 71 -44.80 39.20 -12.44
N PHE A 72 -44.40 38.30 -11.54
CA PHE A 72 -45.24 37.81 -10.45
C PHE A 72 -44.37 37.46 -9.24
N LEU A 73 -44.78 37.89 -8.06
CA LEU A 73 -44.18 37.58 -6.76
C LEU A 73 -45.25 36.98 -5.84
N PRO A 74 -44.85 36.08 -4.93
CA PRO A 74 -45.38 36.06 -3.58
C PRO A 74 -44.31 36.48 -2.56
N ALA A 75 -44.69 37.27 -1.56
CA ALA A 75 -43.77 37.76 -0.53
C ALA A 75 -43.76 36.83 0.70
N VAL A 76 -42.57 36.59 1.27
CA VAL A 76 -42.42 35.97 2.61
C VAL A 76 -41.43 36.77 3.45
N TRP A 77 -41.99 37.55 4.38
CA TRP A 77 -41.44 37.96 5.68
C TRP A 77 -39.91 38.02 5.86
N ILE A 78 -39.36 39.24 5.79
CA ILE A 78 -38.12 39.59 6.48
C ILE A 78 -38.48 39.94 7.93
N LYS A 79 -37.90 39.25 8.91
CA LYS A 79 -37.85 39.70 10.31
C LYS A 79 -36.44 40.18 10.63
N ASN A 80 -36.30 41.47 10.92
CA ASN A 80 -35.10 42.00 11.54
C ASN A 80 -35.05 41.58 13.01
N SER A 81 -33.93 40.99 13.44
CA SER A 81 -33.58 40.86 14.86
C SER A 81 -32.10 41.20 15.03
N THR A 82 -31.83 42.46 15.36
CA THR A 82 -30.48 42.96 15.64
C THR A 82 -30.02 42.52 17.03
N SER A 83 -29.26 41.42 17.08
CA SER A 83 -28.48 41.02 18.24
C SER A 83 -27.13 40.49 17.78
N ALA A 84 -26.10 41.33 17.88
CA ALA A 84 -24.72 40.95 17.59
C ALA A 84 -24.17 40.08 18.74
N GLU A 85 -24.65 38.84 18.81
CA GLU A 85 -24.06 37.85 19.71
C GLU A 85 -22.62 37.57 19.28
N ARG A 86 -21.72 37.59 20.25
CA ARG A 86 -20.30 37.35 20.02
C ARG A 86 -20.13 35.93 19.50
N LEU A 87 -19.45 35.80 18.35
CA LEU A 87 -18.78 34.57 17.96
C LEU A 87 -17.64 34.29 18.95
N THR A 88 -18.00 33.79 20.13
CA THR A 88 -17.07 33.16 21.06
C THR A 88 -16.55 31.89 20.38
N SER A 89 -15.25 31.87 20.09
CA SER A 89 -14.61 30.73 19.43
C SER A 89 -14.77 29.47 20.27
N MET A 90 -15.50 28.49 19.73
CA MET A 90 -15.78 27.24 20.44
C MET A 90 -14.53 26.38 20.57
N SER A 91 -14.42 25.72 21.74
CA SER A 91 -13.44 24.67 22.08
C SER A 91 -11.96 25.00 21.83
N HIS A 92 -11.24 25.30 22.91
CA HIS A 92 -9.85 24.83 23.02
C HIS A 92 -9.84 23.28 22.98
N PRO A 93 -8.80 22.61 22.45
CA PRO A 93 -8.75 21.16 22.39
C PRO A 93 -8.75 20.55 23.79
N THR A 94 -9.58 19.51 23.98
CA THR A 94 -9.64 18.68 25.19
C THR A 94 -8.32 17.95 25.43
N HIS A 95 -7.68 17.48 24.36
CA HIS A 95 -6.42 16.76 24.39
C HIS A 95 -5.24 17.73 24.23
N LYS A 96 -4.82 18.37 25.33
CA LYS A 96 -3.64 19.29 25.32
C LYS A 96 -2.32 18.54 25.15
N HIS A 97 -2.24 17.31 25.66
CA HIS A 97 -1.05 16.46 25.62
C HIS A 97 -1.26 15.34 24.60
N ILE A 98 -0.36 15.25 23.61
CA ILE A 98 -0.43 14.31 22.49
C ILE A 98 0.83 13.44 22.48
N GLY A 99 0.64 12.12 22.60
CA GLY A 99 1.70 11.15 22.39
C GLY A 99 1.88 10.84 20.90
N VAL A 100 3.11 10.77 20.40
CA VAL A 100 3.42 10.27 19.05
C VAL A 100 4.42 9.13 19.12
N ILE A 101 4.00 7.96 18.65
CA ILE A 101 4.82 6.76 18.52
C ILE A 101 5.27 6.62 17.07
N GLY A 102 6.59 6.51 16.87
CA GLY A 102 7.18 6.26 15.56
C GLY A 102 7.68 7.54 14.88
N LEU A 103 8.97 7.83 15.06
CA LEU A 103 9.64 9.02 14.53
C LEU A 103 10.35 8.72 13.19
N GLY A 104 9.60 8.11 12.27
CA GLY A 104 9.98 7.93 10.87
C GLY A 104 9.70 9.18 10.02
N ILE A 105 9.73 9.01 8.69
CA ILE A 105 9.56 10.08 7.69
C ILE A 105 8.31 10.93 7.98
N ILE A 106 7.16 10.29 8.19
CA ILE A 106 5.87 10.98 8.38
C ILE A 106 5.66 11.42 9.84
N GLY A 107 5.88 10.53 10.82
CA GLY A 107 5.62 10.82 12.22
C GLY A 107 6.42 11.99 12.79
N ARG A 108 7.63 12.27 12.25
CA ARG A 108 8.37 13.50 12.54
C ARG A 108 7.62 14.75 12.05
N GLY A 109 7.20 14.78 10.78
CA GLY A 109 6.46 15.91 10.20
C GLY A 109 5.14 16.18 10.93
N VAL A 110 4.42 15.13 11.32
CA VAL A 110 3.21 15.23 12.15
C VAL A 110 3.52 15.79 13.55
N SER A 111 4.58 15.31 14.21
CA SER A 111 5.00 15.80 15.53
C SER A 111 5.28 17.31 15.54
N GLU A 112 6.00 17.81 14.53
CA GLU A 112 6.31 19.25 14.44
C GLU A 112 5.10 20.09 14.02
N ASN A 113 4.15 19.54 13.25
CA ASN A 113 2.88 20.20 12.96
C ASN A 113 2.02 20.38 14.23
N LEU A 114 1.89 19.34 15.04
CA LEU A 114 1.20 19.41 16.34
C LEU A 114 1.86 20.45 17.26
N ARG A 115 3.20 20.49 17.33
CA ARG A 115 3.95 21.50 18.09
C ARG A 115 3.65 22.93 17.60
N ARG A 116 3.69 23.17 16.28
CA ARG A 116 3.33 24.48 15.69
C ARG A 116 1.88 24.89 15.91
N LYS A 117 0.98 23.95 16.16
CA LYS A 117 -0.44 24.18 16.49
C LYS A 117 -0.70 24.34 18.00
N GLY A 118 0.34 24.32 18.83
CA GLY A 118 0.25 24.58 20.28
C GLY A 118 -0.04 23.36 21.15
N PHE A 119 -0.02 22.15 20.59
CA PHE A 119 -0.14 20.91 21.37
C PHE A 119 1.17 20.61 22.12
N GLN A 120 1.08 20.11 23.35
CA GLN A 120 2.25 19.56 24.05
C GLN A 120 2.50 18.14 23.54
N VAL A 121 3.53 17.97 22.72
CA VAL A 121 3.83 16.69 22.07
C VAL A 121 4.93 15.94 22.82
N PHE A 122 4.59 14.75 23.32
CA PHE A 122 5.49 13.76 23.89
C PHE A 122 5.71 12.63 22.89
N VAL A 123 6.90 12.04 22.84
CA VAL A 123 7.28 11.14 21.74
C VAL A 123 7.99 9.88 22.20
N TRP A 124 7.74 8.76 21.51
CA TRP A 124 8.47 7.51 21.70
C TRP A 124 8.85 6.88 20.36
N ASN A 125 9.99 6.21 20.30
CA ASN A 125 10.42 5.45 19.12
C ASN A 125 11.30 4.26 19.55
N ARG A 126 11.15 3.09 18.91
CA ARG A 126 11.89 1.87 19.24
C ARG A 126 13.42 2.07 19.26
N THR A 127 13.93 2.91 18.37
CA THR A 127 15.30 3.44 18.44
C THR A 127 15.25 4.86 19.01
N PRO A 128 15.91 5.17 20.13
CA PRO A 128 15.92 6.51 20.70
C PRO A 128 16.30 7.60 19.69
N ARG A 129 15.72 8.80 19.85
CA ARG A 129 15.97 9.96 18.99
C ARG A 129 16.27 11.20 19.85
N PRO A 130 17.28 12.02 19.50
CA PRO A 130 17.57 13.26 20.20
C PRO A 130 16.53 14.33 19.82
N VAL A 131 15.39 14.33 20.50
CA VAL A 131 14.28 15.28 20.29
C VAL A 131 13.64 15.64 21.65
N PRO A 132 13.02 16.83 21.80
CA PRO A 132 12.34 17.20 23.03
C PRO A 132 11.20 16.23 23.39
N ASN A 133 10.93 16.11 24.68
CA ASN A 133 9.84 15.31 25.28
C ASN A 133 9.87 13.82 24.86
N PHE A 134 11.06 13.25 24.67
CA PHE A 134 11.22 11.81 24.44
C PHE A 134 11.04 11.04 25.74
N VAL A 135 10.11 10.08 25.77
CA VAL A 135 9.78 9.26 26.95
C VAL A 135 10.46 7.88 26.90
N GLY A 136 10.49 7.15 28.03
CA GLY A 136 11.05 5.80 28.09
C GLY A 136 10.19 4.74 27.40
N SER A 137 8.86 4.84 27.46
CA SER A 137 7.95 3.78 26.98
C SER A 137 6.64 4.25 26.33
N PRO A 138 5.94 3.38 25.57
CA PRO A 138 4.55 3.62 25.14
C PRO A 138 3.57 3.73 26.31
N ALA A 139 3.76 2.96 27.39
CA ALA A 139 2.88 2.99 28.56
C ALA A 139 2.90 4.38 29.23
N GLU A 140 4.09 4.97 29.35
CA GLU A 140 4.34 6.31 29.89
C GLU A 140 3.65 7.41 29.05
N LEU A 141 3.53 7.25 27.72
CA LEU A 141 2.69 8.16 26.89
C LEU A 141 1.22 8.14 27.32
N ALA A 142 0.66 6.98 27.69
CA ALA A 142 -0.71 6.88 28.19
C ALA A 142 -0.86 7.33 29.66
N GLU A 143 0.22 7.46 30.42
CA GLU A 143 0.16 8.12 31.74
C GLU A 143 0.04 9.65 31.59
N ILE A 144 0.77 10.24 30.63
CA ILE A 144 0.91 11.71 30.51
C ILE A 144 0.07 12.37 29.39
N CYS A 145 -0.43 11.61 28.42
CA CYS A 145 -1.24 12.10 27.29
C CYS A 145 -2.64 11.50 27.28
N ASP A 146 -3.61 12.27 26.77
CA ASP A 146 -5.00 11.81 26.59
C ASP A 146 -5.28 11.32 25.17
N CYS A 147 -4.34 11.54 24.24
CA CYS A 147 -4.38 11.04 22.87
C CYS A 147 -3.00 10.48 22.48
N VAL A 148 -2.96 9.35 21.77
CA VAL A 148 -1.71 8.76 21.23
C VAL A 148 -1.88 8.39 19.76
N GLN A 149 -0.97 8.90 18.91
CA GLN A 149 -0.88 8.58 17.47
C GLN A 149 0.24 7.57 17.19
N ILE A 150 -0.01 6.59 16.31
CA ILE A 150 0.91 5.47 16.04
C ILE A 150 1.30 5.40 14.56
N PHE A 151 2.61 5.57 14.29
CA PHE A 151 3.27 5.55 12.97
C PHE A 151 4.34 4.45 12.91
N VAL A 152 3.92 3.18 12.83
CA VAL A 152 4.81 2.01 12.75
C VAL A 152 4.75 1.34 11.37
N SER A 153 5.67 0.41 11.12
CA SER A 153 5.96 -0.13 9.77
C SER A 153 4.99 -1.20 9.28
N ASP A 154 4.44 -2.00 10.20
CA ASP A 154 3.85 -3.32 9.93
C ASP A 154 2.89 -3.76 11.06
N ASP A 155 2.17 -4.86 10.78
CA ASP A 155 1.13 -5.46 11.62
C ASP A 155 1.59 -5.78 13.05
N GLU A 156 2.74 -6.46 13.21
CA GLU A 156 3.20 -6.89 14.53
C GLU A 156 3.78 -5.71 15.32
N ALA A 157 4.45 -4.76 14.65
CA ALA A 157 4.84 -3.50 15.28
C ALA A 157 3.63 -2.71 15.82
N LEU A 158 2.47 -2.74 15.13
CA LEU A 158 1.23 -2.13 15.62
C LEU A 158 0.72 -2.87 16.85
N LEU A 159 0.56 -4.20 16.77
CA LEU A 159 0.01 -5.00 17.85
C LEU A 159 0.89 -4.97 19.11
N GLN A 160 2.23 -5.03 18.98
CA GLN A 160 3.15 -4.82 20.11
C GLN A 160 3.02 -3.44 20.74
N THR A 161 2.91 -2.39 19.92
CA THR A 161 2.77 -1.00 20.40
C THR A 161 1.46 -0.83 21.18
N VAL A 162 0.36 -1.34 20.65
CA VAL A 162 -0.98 -1.24 21.25
C VAL A 162 -1.08 -2.09 22.53
N ARG A 163 -0.50 -3.30 22.57
CA ARG A 163 -0.39 -4.11 23.79
C ARG A 163 0.31 -3.32 24.91
N ARG A 164 1.45 -2.68 24.62
CA ARG A 164 2.21 -1.88 25.60
C ARG A 164 1.50 -0.59 26.05
N LEU A 165 0.75 0.07 25.15
CA LEU A 165 -0.15 1.16 25.54
C LEU A 165 -1.24 0.67 26.50
N SER A 166 -1.83 -0.49 26.22
CA SER A 166 -2.96 -1.05 26.98
C SER A 166 -2.67 -1.33 28.45
N GLU A 167 -1.41 -1.29 28.88
CA GLU A 167 -1.01 -1.36 30.30
C GLU A 167 -1.54 -0.15 31.12
N LYS A 168 -1.77 1.00 30.47
CA LYS A 168 -2.14 2.27 31.11
C LYS A 168 -3.36 2.97 30.49
N LEU A 169 -3.91 2.44 29.40
CA LEU A 169 -5.14 2.96 28.78
C LEU A 169 -6.35 2.86 29.73
N THR A 170 -7.22 3.87 29.62
CA THR A 170 -8.47 4.07 30.38
C THR A 170 -9.47 4.86 29.53
N PRO A 171 -10.77 4.99 29.90
CA PRO A 171 -11.80 5.63 29.07
C PRO A 171 -11.62 7.12 28.71
N LYS A 172 -10.60 7.81 29.24
CA LYS A 172 -10.25 9.18 28.80
C LYS A 172 -9.59 9.22 27.41
N HIS A 173 -9.01 8.10 26.96
CA HIS A 173 -8.03 8.08 25.88
C HIS A 173 -8.63 7.94 24.48
N VAL A 174 -7.94 8.52 23.50
CA VAL A 174 -8.10 8.23 22.07
C VAL A 174 -6.78 7.71 21.48
N VAL A 175 -6.80 6.59 20.79
CA VAL A 175 -5.64 6.00 20.10
C VAL A 175 -5.87 6.01 18.60
N LEU A 176 -4.96 6.62 17.84
CA LEU A 176 -5.03 6.72 16.38
C LEU A 176 -3.94 5.85 15.75
N ALA A 177 -4.32 4.93 14.86
CA ALA A 177 -3.40 4.08 14.11
C ALA A 177 -3.30 4.53 12.66
N HIS A 178 -2.13 5.08 12.28
CA HIS A 178 -1.87 5.61 10.92
C HIS A 178 -1.13 4.62 10.01
N SER A 179 -0.73 3.48 10.57
CA SER A 179 0.08 2.47 9.90
C SER A 179 -0.75 1.73 8.86
N THR A 180 -0.27 1.57 7.63
CA THR A 180 -0.93 0.70 6.66
C THR A 180 -0.59 -0.75 7.01
N VAL A 181 -1.57 -1.54 7.46
CA VAL A 181 -1.42 -2.95 7.90
C VAL A 181 -2.58 -3.79 7.34
N ALA A 182 -2.76 -5.05 7.72
CA ALA A 182 -3.98 -5.78 7.34
C ALA A 182 -5.23 -5.25 8.09
N PRO A 183 -6.43 -5.25 7.48
CA PRO A 183 -7.69 -4.88 8.15
C PRO A 183 -7.96 -5.64 9.45
N ASP A 184 -7.59 -6.92 9.53
CA ASP A 184 -7.75 -7.74 10.74
C ASP A 184 -6.79 -7.32 11.85
N SER A 185 -5.58 -6.88 11.51
CA SER A 185 -4.63 -6.30 12.46
C SER A 185 -5.11 -4.95 13.01
N MET A 186 -5.83 -4.16 12.20
CA MET A 186 -6.51 -2.96 12.70
C MET A 186 -7.65 -3.29 13.66
N ARG A 187 -8.45 -4.34 13.40
CA ARG A 187 -9.53 -4.79 14.30
C ARG A 187 -8.97 -5.32 15.62
N ALA A 188 -7.97 -6.20 15.57
CA ALA A 188 -7.29 -6.69 16.77
C ALA A 188 -6.61 -5.56 17.57
N ALA A 189 -6.09 -4.52 16.90
CA ALA A 189 -5.60 -3.32 17.58
C ALA A 189 -6.73 -2.53 18.26
N ALA A 190 -7.88 -2.35 17.58
CA ALA A 190 -9.05 -1.71 18.16
C ALA A 190 -9.57 -2.47 19.39
N GLU A 191 -9.74 -3.79 19.29
CA GLU A 191 -10.20 -4.66 20.39
C GLU A 191 -9.35 -4.50 21.66
N ILE A 192 -8.01 -4.45 21.53
CA ILE A 192 -7.10 -4.29 22.67
C ILE A 192 -7.25 -2.89 23.34
N VAL A 193 -7.54 -1.85 22.55
CA VAL A 193 -7.79 -0.49 23.07
C VAL A 193 -9.18 -0.37 23.70
N GLU A 194 -10.21 -0.85 23.01
CA GLU A 194 -11.61 -0.76 23.44
C GLU A 194 -11.92 -1.68 24.63
N HIS A 195 -11.17 -2.77 24.83
CA HIS A 195 -11.22 -3.58 26.07
C HIS A 195 -10.74 -2.81 27.32
N ARG A 196 -10.02 -1.68 27.16
CA ARG A 196 -9.70 -0.74 28.25
C ARG A 196 -10.71 0.42 28.36
N GLY A 197 -11.79 0.38 27.58
CA GLY A 197 -12.78 1.44 27.42
C GLY A 197 -12.25 2.70 26.73
N ALA A 198 -11.00 2.71 26.27
CA ALA A 198 -10.43 3.77 25.45
C ALA A 198 -10.99 3.71 24.02
N ARG A 199 -10.90 4.81 23.27
CA ARG A 199 -11.42 4.90 21.91
C ARG A 199 -10.33 4.63 20.89
N PHE A 200 -10.65 3.90 19.82
CA PHE A 200 -9.74 3.67 18.70
C PHE A 200 -10.20 4.38 17.42
N VAL A 201 -9.23 4.86 16.64
CA VAL A 201 -9.44 5.39 15.29
C VAL A 201 -8.40 4.80 14.35
N GLU A 202 -8.85 4.14 13.29
CA GLU A 202 -8.03 3.82 12.13
C GLU A 202 -7.89 5.10 11.29
N ALA A 203 -6.67 5.57 11.04
CA ALA A 203 -6.39 6.83 10.33
C ALA A 203 -5.19 6.76 9.35
N PRO A 204 -5.12 5.78 8.43
CA PRO A 204 -4.13 5.79 7.34
C PRO A 204 -4.30 7.01 6.43
N PHE A 205 -3.25 7.38 5.70
CA PHE A 205 -3.18 8.65 4.98
C PHE A 205 -2.58 8.53 3.58
N THR A 206 -2.76 9.57 2.78
CA THR A 206 -1.97 9.82 1.57
C THR A 206 -1.30 11.21 1.61
N GLY A 207 -0.18 11.33 0.90
CA GLY A 207 0.78 12.43 1.00
C GLY A 207 2.22 11.92 1.19
N SER A 208 3.20 12.71 0.75
CA SER A 208 4.63 12.41 0.90
C SER A 208 5.23 13.06 2.15
N LYS A 209 6.55 12.85 2.37
CA LYS A 209 7.40 13.60 3.32
C LYS A 209 7.06 15.10 3.34
N ALA A 210 7.06 15.76 2.19
CA ALA A 210 6.76 17.18 2.07
C ALA A 210 5.32 17.56 2.47
N ALA A 211 4.33 16.67 2.25
CA ALA A 211 2.97 16.90 2.72
C ALA A 211 2.88 16.76 4.26
N ALA A 212 3.57 15.78 4.85
CA ALA A 212 3.67 15.61 6.30
C ALA A 212 4.41 16.77 6.99
N GLU A 213 5.39 17.38 6.32
CA GLU A 213 6.13 18.55 6.81
C GLU A 213 5.28 19.84 6.74
N LYS A 214 4.42 19.98 5.73
CA LYS A 214 3.54 21.15 5.55
C LYS A 214 2.20 21.08 6.31
N GLY A 215 1.79 19.89 6.73
CA GLY A 215 0.44 19.68 7.29
C GLY A 215 -0.64 19.43 6.22
N GLU A 216 -0.24 18.94 5.04
CA GLU A 216 -1.08 18.75 3.86
C GLU A 216 -1.51 17.29 3.62
N LEU A 217 -1.41 16.43 4.64
CA LEU A 217 -1.85 15.04 4.55
C LEU A 217 -3.36 14.94 4.31
N VAL A 218 -3.79 13.88 3.64
CA VAL A 218 -5.21 13.51 3.51
C VAL A 218 -5.43 12.22 4.26
N TYR A 219 -6.26 12.25 5.31
CA TYR A 219 -6.56 11.09 6.14
C TYR A 219 -7.81 10.36 5.64
N TYR A 220 -7.75 9.03 5.60
CA TYR A 220 -8.90 8.15 5.50
C TYR A 220 -9.19 7.64 6.91
N VAL A 221 -10.37 7.92 7.47
CA VAL A 221 -10.66 7.62 8.89
C VAL A 221 -11.82 6.65 9.07
N ALA A 222 -11.67 5.77 10.06
CA ALA A 222 -12.70 4.83 10.48
C ALA A 222 -12.67 4.64 12.00
N GLY A 223 -13.84 4.40 12.59
CA GLY A 223 -14.05 4.39 14.05
C GLY A 223 -15.48 4.82 14.40
N ASN A 224 -15.80 4.86 15.69
CA ASN A 224 -17.11 5.35 16.15
C ASN A 224 -17.15 6.89 16.19
N GLU A 225 -18.34 7.48 16.08
CA GLU A 225 -18.56 8.94 16.00
C GLU A 225 -17.89 9.73 17.13
N ALA A 226 -17.88 9.21 18.36
CA ALA A 226 -17.23 9.87 19.48
C ALA A 226 -15.69 9.86 19.34
N ALA A 227 -15.11 8.76 18.86
CA ALA A 227 -13.69 8.64 18.57
C ALA A 227 -13.27 9.58 17.42
N LEU A 228 -14.06 9.64 16.34
CA LEU A 228 -13.80 10.48 15.17
C LEU A 228 -13.90 11.98 15.49
N ARG A 229 -14.93 12.39 16.26
CA ARG A 229 -15.08 13.77 16.75
C ARG A 229 -13.87 14.20 17.60
N ASP A 230 -13.42 13.36 18.52
CA ASP A 230 -12.35 13.71 19.46
C ASP A 230 -10.96 13.67 18.78
N ALA A 231 -10.78 12.82 17.76
CA ALA A 231 -9.58 12.77 16.92
C ALA A 231 -9.47 13.92 15.91
N ARG A 232 -10.59 14.46 15.42
CA ARG A 232 -10.66 15.48 14.36
C ARG A 232 -9.68 16.66 14.54
N PRO A 233 -9.68 17.44 15.64
CA PRO A 233 -8.80 18.61 15.79
C PRO A 233 -7.30 18.24 15.86
N ILE A 234 -6.99 16.97 16.11
CA ILE A 234 -5.62 16.44 16.22
C ILE A 234 -5.11 16.03 14.84
N LEU A 235 -5.99 15.50 13.98
CA LEU A 235 -5.73 15.23 12.57
C LEU A 235 -5.61 16.55 11.77
N GLU A 236 -6.51 17.51 11.99
CA GLU A 236 -6.51 18.86 11.37
C GLU A 236 -5.28 19.72 11.74
N ALA A 237 -4.48 19.27 12.71
CA ALA A 237 -3.18 19.86 13.00
C ALA A 237 -2.14 19.57 11.90
N SER A 238 -2.26 18.44 11.19
CA SER A 238 -1.25 17.90 10.25
C SER A 238 -1.81 17.39 8.91
N GLY A 239 -3.13 17.49 8.70
CA GLY A 239 -3.80 17.17 7.46
C GLY A 239 -4.71 18.30 6.98
N LYS A 240 -4.93 18.35 5.67
CA LYS A 240 -5.81 19.31 4.98
C LYS A 240 -7.21 18.76 4.68
N GLU A 241 -7.41 17.45 4.82
CA GLU A 241 -8.66 16.76 4.50
C GLU A 241 -8.78 15.46 5.33
N ILE A 242 -10.01 15.12 5.73
CA ILE A 242 -10.35 13.96 6.58
C ILE A 242 -11.61 13.28 6.01
N ILE A 243 -11.39 12.22 5.23
CA ILE A 243 -12.44 11.45 4.57
C ILE A 243 -12.88 10.32 5.50
N GLN A 244 -14.10 10.40 6.03
CA GLN A 244 -14.70 9.35 6.85
C GLN A 244 -15.17 8.18 5.97
N ILE A 245 -14.64 6.99 6.24
CA ILE A 245 -14.87 5.77 5.45
C ILE A 245 -15.91 4.86 6.11
N GLY A 246 -15.83 4.64 7.43
CA GLY A 246 -16.76 3.77 8.16
C GLY A 246 -16.13 3.00 9.32
N GLN A 247 -16.20 1.68 9.25
CA GLN A 247 -15.79 0.73 10.31
C GLN A 247 -14.32 0.33 10.22
N ILE A 248 -13.75 -0.11 11.34
CA ILE A 248 -12.33 -0.49 11.44
C ILE A 248 -11.95 -1.60 10.45
N GLY A 249 -10.88 -1.33 9.70
CA GLY A 249 -10.36 -2.12 8.59
C GLY A 249 -10.78 -1.58 7.21
N GLN A 250 -11.79 -0.70 7.12
CA GLN A 250 -12.25 -0.15 5.84
C GLN A 250 -11.38 1.00 5.34
N ALA A 251 -10.82 1.84 6.22
CA ALA A 251 -9.93 2.92 5.78
C ALA A 251 -8.58 2.36 5.26
N THR A 252 -8.11 1.26 5.83
CA THR A 252 -7.03 0.44 5.26
C THR A 252 -7.37 -0.04 3.86
N ALA A 253 -8.57 -0.61 3.61
CA ALA A 253 -8.94 -1.09 2.29
C ALA A 253 -8.88 0.02 1.21
N ILE A 254 -9.35 1.22 1.54
CA ILE A 254 -9.22 2.42 0.67
C ILE A 254 -7.75 2.80 0.46
N LYS A 255 -6.94 2.83 1.52
CA LYS A 255 -5.51 3.10 1.43
C LYS A 255 -4.78 2.11 0.52
N ILE A 256 -5.06 0.82 0.68
CA ILE A 256 -4.48 -0.24 -0.13
C ILE A 256 -4.88 -0.09 -1.60
N ALA A 257 -6.15 0.19 -1.90
CA ALA A 257 -6.61 0.43 -3.27
C ALA A 257 -5.90 1.64 -3.95
N THR A 258 -5.70 2.74 -3.22
CA THR A 258 -4.95 3.89 -3.78
C THR A 258 -3.45 3.58 -3.97
N ASN A 259 -2.86 2.76 -3.10
CA ASN A 259 -1.47 2.30 -3.25
C ASN A 259 -1.30 1.26 -4.39
N MET A 260 -2.30 0.42 -4.69
CA MET A 260 -2.30 -0.47 -5.86
C MET A 260 -2.17 0.32 -7.18
N ILE A 261 -2.99 1.35 -7.35
CA ILE A 261 -2.94 2.25 -8.52
C ILE A 261 -1.57 2.94 -8.56
N THR A 262 -1.11 3.47 -7.43
CA THR A 262 0.17 4.17 -7.29
C THR A 262 1.37 3.32 -7.73
N ALA A 263 1.41 2.04 -7.32
CA ALA A 263 2.46 1.10 -7.74
C ALA A 263 2.38 0.80 -9.24
N ALA A 264 1.18 0.50 -9.75
CA ALA A 264 0.96 0.17 -11.16
C ALA A 264 1.34 1.35 -12.09
N SER A 265 1.01 2.59 -11.72
CA SER A 265 1.38 3.77 -12.51
C SER A 265 2.88 3.97 -12.61
N VAL A 266 3.63 3.81 -11.50
CA VAL A 266 5.09 3.98 -11.52
C VAL A 266 5.78 2.83 -12.25
N GLN A 267 5.28 1.61 -12.12
CA GLN A 267 5.76 0.46 -12.89
C GLN A 267 5.56 0.68 -14.40
N ALA A 268 4.37 1.05 -14.84
CA ALA A 268 4.09 1.34 -16.24
C ALA A 268 4.92 2.53 -16.77
N ALA A 269 5.20 3.53 -15.94
CA ALA A 269 6.07 4.65 -16.31
C ALA A 269 7.54 4.25 -16.43
N ALA A 270 8.03 3.30 -15.64
CA ALA A 270 9.38 2.73 -15.79
C ALA A 270 9.53 1.94 -17.11
N GLU A 271 8.53 1.12 -17.46
CA GLU A 271 8.46 0.41 -18.74
C GLU A 271 8.38 1.37 -19.93
N ALA A 272 7.56 2.43 -19.82
CA ALA A 272 7.44 3.46 -20.86
C ALA A 272 8.75 4.22 -21.08
N LEU A 273 9.49 4.57 -20.01
CA LEU A 273 10.82 5.19 -20.13
C LEU A 273 11.80 4.27 -20.87
N ALA A 274 11.80 2.96 -20.60
CA ALA A 274 12.61 2.00 -21.35
C ALA A 274 12.24 1.97 -22.84
N LEU A 275 10.95 1.94 -23.17
CA LEU A 275 10.49 1.93 -24.57
C LEU A 275 10.93 3.20 -25.33
N ILE A 276 10.85 4.37 -24.68
CA ILE A 276 11.29 5.64 -25.25
C ILE A 276 12.81 5.65 -25.44
N GLN A 277 13.59 5.15 -24.47
CA GLN A 277 15.06 5.02 -24.59
C GLN A 277 15.45 4.07 -25.73
N ALA A 278 14.82 2.88 -25.80
CA ALA A 278 15.06 1.88 -26.85
C ALA A 278 14.63 2.36 -28.25
N SER A 279 13.70 3.32 -28.32
CA SER A 279 13.30 4.00 -29.56
C SER A 279 14.25 5.13 -29.98
N GLY A 280 15.34 5.38 -29.23
CA GLY A 280 16.29 6.47 -29.49
C GLY A 280 15.73 7.87 -29.20
N LEU A 281 14.62 7.99 -28.48
CA LEU A 281 13.96 9.25 -28.19
C LEU A 281 14.44 9.86 -26.87
N PRO A 282 14.64 11.19 -26.77
CA PRO A 282 15.00 11.83 -25.51
C PRO A 282 13.91 11.65 -24.44
N LEU A 283 14.28 11.15 -23.25
CA LEU A 283 13.33 10.87 -22.16
C LEU A 283 12.54 12.12 -21.73
N GLN A 284 13.13 13.31 -21.88
CA GLN A 284 12.48 14.59 -21.63
C GLN A 284 11.27 14.83 -22.55
N LYS A 285 11.23 14.29 -23.77
CA LYS A 285 10.04 14.35 -24.64
C LYS A 285 8.89 13.48 -24.14
N PHE A 286 9.17 12.40 -23.42
CA PHE A 286 8.13 11.67 -22.69
C PHE A 286 7.62 12.48 -21.48
N VAL A 287 8.48 13.22 -20.78
CA VAL A 287 8.05 14.14 -19.70
C VAL A 287 7.12 15.24 -20.26
N GLU A 288 7.51 15.91 -21.34
CA GLU A 288 6.68 16.92 -22.02
C GLU A 288 5.33 16.34 -22.47
N ALA A 289 5.32 15.18 -23.13
CA ALA A 289 4.09 14.53 -23.57
C ALA A 289 3.19 14.11 -22.40
N MET A 290 3.77 13.66 -21.28
CA MET A 290 3.04 13.28 -20.08
C MET A 290 2.39 14.47 -19.37
N GLN A 291 2.94 15.68 -19.44
CA GLN A 291 2.33 16.88 -18.81
C GLN A 291 0.95 17.22 -19.40
N ALA A 292 0.72 16.93 -20.69
CA ALA A 292 -0.55 17.14 -21.38
C ALA A 292 -1.44 15.88 -21.43
N ASN A 293 -0.99 14.75 -20.87
CA ASN A 293 -1.69 13.47 -20.98
C ASN A 293 -2.78 13.32 -19.92
N ALA A 294 -3.93 12.72 -20.27
CA ALA A 294 -5.03 12.48 -19.33
C ALA A 294 -4.66 11.52 -18.15
N SER A 295 -3.58 10.74 -18.28
CA SER A 295 -3.03 9.92 -17.19
C SER A 295 -2.06 10.67 -16.26
N HIS A 296 -1.80 11.96 -16.51
CA HIS A 296 -0.95 12.78 -15.65
C HIS A 296 -1.45 12.80 -14.20
N SER A 297 -0.53 12.57 -13.26
CA SER A 297 -0.83 12.60 -11.83
C SER A 297 0.35 13.17 -11.04
N THR A 298 0.10 13.70 -9.84
CA THR A 298 1.14 14.19 -8.93
C THR A 298 2.18 13.11 -8.62
N THR A 299 1.78 11.83 -8.61
CA THR A 299 2.70 10.68 -8.50
C THR A 299 3.64 10.63 -9.70
N LEU A 300 3.13 10.60 -10.94
CA LEU A 300 3.98 10.50 -12.12
C LEU A 300 4.87 11.74 -12.30
N ALA A 301 4.35 12.94 -12.05
CA ALA A 301 5.12 14.18 -12.07
C ALA A 301 6.29 14.19 -11.07
N MET A 302 6.13 13.56 -9.90
CA MET A 302 7.18 13.41 -8.90
C MET A 302 8.20 12.32 -9.24
N LYS A 303 7.75 11.23 -9.88
CA LYS A 303 8.55 10.00 -10.03
C LYS A 303 9.29 9.91 -11.35
N ILE A 304 8.74 10.39 -12.46
CA ILE A 304 9.38 10.30 -13.78
C ILE A 304 10.73 11.03 -13.81
N PRO A 305 10.88 12.29 -13.33
CA PRO A 305 12.19 12.96 -13.29
C PRO A 305 13.21 12.20 -12.44
N LYS A 306 12.83 11.82 -11.21
CA LYS A 306 13.69 11.02 -10.31
C LYS A 306 14.14 9.69 -10.92
N MET A 307 13.30 9.00 -11.70
CA MET A 307 13.68 7.77 -12.43
C MET A 307 14.72 8.03 -13.53
N ILE A 308 14.61 9.15 -14.25
CA ILE A 308 15.58 9.57 -15.28
C ILE A 308 16.92 9.97 -14.63
N GLU A 309 16.85 10.76 -13.54
CA GLU A 309 17.99 11.24 -12.76
C GLU A 309 18.67 10.15 -11.92
N ARG A 310 18.04 8.97 -11.80
CA ARG A 310 18.42 7.86 -10.91
C ARG A 310 18.43 8.22 -9.42
N ASP A 311 17.69 9.25 -9.03
CA ASP A 311 17.45 9.60 -7.62
C ASP A 311 16.40 8.66 -7.03
N PHE A 312 16.82 7.89 -6.03
CA PHE A 312 15.96 6.97 -5.29
C PHE A 312 15.99 7.24 -3.77
N GLU A 313 16.17 8.52 -3.35
CA GLU A 313 15.88 8.95 -1.96
C GLU A 313 14.43 8.59 -1.61
N PRO A 314 14.18 7.79 -0.55
CA PRO A 314 12.85 7.29 -0.23
C PRO A 314 11.89 8.41 0.22
N HIS A 315 10.97 8.77 -0.67
CA HIS A 315 9.70 9.38 -0.26
C HIS A 315 8.72 8.31 0.23
N PHE A 316 8.78 7.12 -0.36
CA PHE A 316 8.13 5.89 0.12
C PHE A 316 8.95 4.68 -0.35
N SER A 317 9.41 3.81 0.55
CA SER A 317 10.41 2.80 0.19
C SER A 317 9.83 1.54 -0.45
N VAL A 318 10.65 0.85 -1.26
CA VAL A 318 10.33 -0.44 -1.92
C VAL A 318 9.68 -1.42 -0.93
N LYS A 319 10.28 -1.61 0.25
CA LYS A 319 9.77 -2.56 1.25
C LYS A 319 8.38 -2.20 1.81
N HIS A 320 8.05 -0.91 1.89
CA HIS A 320 6.73 -0.49 2.37
C HIS A 320 5.67 -0.59 1.26
N MET A 321 6.01 -0.24 0.01
CA MET A 321 5.12 -0.47 -1.12
C MET A 321 4.86 -1.97 -1.33
N LEU A 322 5.90 -2.81 -1.28
CA LEU A 322 5.75 -4.27 -1.41
C LEU A 322 4.81 -4.84 -0.35
N LYS A 323 4.97 -4.45 0.92
CA LYS A 323 4.10 -4.89 2.02
C LYS A 323 2.64 -4.48 1.78
N ASP A 324 2.38 -3.25 1.34
CA ASP A 324 1.03 -2.80 1.00
C ASP A 324 0.44 -3.60 -0.19
N ILE A 325 1.25 -3.89 -1.21
CA ILE A 325 0.87 -4.74 -2.34
C ILE A 325 0.67 -6.22 -1.92
N GLN A 326 1.38 -6.72 -0.92
CA GLN A 326 1.13 -8.04 -0.31
C GLN A 326 -0.15 -8.07 0.55
N ILE A 327 -0.54 -6.95 1.17
CA ILE A 327 -1.87 -6.80 1.79
C ILE A 327 -2.94 -6.80 0.70
N ALA A 328 -2.76 -6.06 -0.39
CA ALA A 328 -3.68 -6.04 -1.54
C ALA A 328 -3.93 -7.45 -2.09
N ASN A 329 -2.88 -8.21 -2.39
CA ASN A 329 -2.99 -9.57 -2.91
C ASN A 329 -3.70 -10.52 -1.94
N ARG A 330 -3.46 -10.41 -0.61
CA ARG A 330 -4.19 -11.20 0.39
C ARG A 330 -5.68 -10.86 0.46
N LEU A 331 -6.03 -9.57 0.35
CA LEU A 331 -7.42 -9.11 0.33
C LEU A 331 -8.16 -9.45 -0.97
N GLY A 332 -7.47 -9.47 -2.11
CA GLY A 332 -8.03 -9.98 -3.37
C GLY A 332 -8.37 -11.47 -3.26
N LEU A 333 -7.41 -12.28 -2.79
CA LEU A 333 -7.57 -13.72 -2.62
C LEU A 333 -8.68 -14.09 -1.61
N SER A 334 -8.88 -13.32 -0.54
CA SER A 334 -9.98 -13.56 0.41
C SER A 334 -11.36 -13.13 -0.10
N GLN A 335 -11.45 -12.56 -1.30
CA GLN A 335 -12.68 -12.15 -1.99
C GLN A 335 -12.81 -12.79 -3.38
N ASP A 336 -12.03 -13.84 -3.67
CA ASP A 336 -11.96 -14.55 -4.97
C ASP A 336 -11.62 -13.64 -6.18
N LEU A 337 -10.89 -12.53 -5.95
CA LEU A 337 -10.49 -11.56 -6.98
C LEU A 337 -9.07 -11.80 -7.51
N GLU A 338 -8.94 -11.95 -8.83
CA GLU A 338 -7.64 -11.99 -9.52
C GLU A 338 -7.12 -10.57 -9.79
N LEU A 339 -6.04 -10.18 -9.11
CA LEU A 339 -5.45 -8.84 -9.19
C LEU A 339 -4.19 -8.81 -10.08
N ALA A 340 -4.29 -9.27 -11.33
CA ALA A 340 -3.14 -9.52 -12.23
C ALA A 340 -2.12 -8.36 -12.32
N VAL A 341 -2.56 -7.12 -12.50
CA VAL A 341 -1.68 -5.92 -12.55
C VAL A 341 -0.95 -5.70 -11.22
N THR A 342 -1.61 -6.00 -10.09
CA THR A 342 -1.05 -5.88 -8.74
C THR A 342 -0.05 -7.00 -8.45
N ALA A 343 -0.23 -8.19 -9.05
CA ALA A 343 0.75 -9.27 -9.02
C ALA A 343 2.01 -8.92 -9.85
N ALA A 344 1.85 -8.39 -11.06
CA ALA A 344 2.99 -7.96 -11.89
C ALA A 344 3.85 -6.89 -11.19
N ALA A 345 3.21 -5.88 -10.57
CA ALA A 345 3.88 -4.85 -9.79
C ALA A 345 4.53 -5.38 -8.51
N ARG A 346 3.91 -6.35 -7.82
CA ARG A 346 4.51 -7.07 -6.67
C ARG A 346 5.86 -7.68 -7.05
N ASP A 347 5.92 -8.33 -8.21
CA ASP A 347 7.08 -9.13 -8.59
C ASP A 347 8.29 -8.26 -8.97
N GLN A 348 8.06 -7.07 -9.54
CA GLN A 348 9.16 -6.10 -9.76
C GLN A 348 9.64 -5.50 -8.43
N LEU A 349 8.75 -5.30 -7.45
CA LEU A 349 9.11 -4.85 -6.11
C LEU A 349 9.86 -5.92 -5.31
N LEU A 350 9.55 -7.21 -5.51
CA LEU A 350 10.30 -8.34 -4.94
C LEU A 350 11.73 -8.39 -5.49
N GLU A 351 11.90 -8.28 -6.81
CA GLU A 351 13.22 -8.23 -7.45
C GLU A 351 14.08 -7.08 -6.89
N GLN A 352 13.47 -5.92 -6.59
CA GLN A 352 14.19 -4.81 -5.94
C GLN A 352 14.54 -5.06 -4.47
N ILE A 353 13.82 -5.94 -3.75
CA ILE A 353 14.25 -6.41 -2.42
C ILE A 353 15.44 -7.37 -2.53
N GLU A 354 15.40 -8.30 -3.48
CA GLU A 354 16.46 -9.29 -3.73
C GLU A 354 17.77 -8.61 -4.16
N GLN A 355 17.68 -7.50 -4.92
CA GLN A 355 18.81 -6.64 -5.27
C GLN A 355 19.27 -5.69 -4.13
N GLY A 356 18.69 -5.78 -2.94
CA GLY A 356 19.07 -4.97 -1.77
C GLY A 356 18.54 -3.53 -1.75
N HIS A 357 17.76 -3.10 -2.74
CA HIS A 357 17.21 -1.75 -2.86
C HIS A 357 15.99 -1.49 -1.94
N GLY A 358 15.77 -2.31 -0.91
CA GLY A 358 14.55 -2.29 -0.08
C GLY A 358 14.27 -0.98 0.67
N ASP A 359 15.31 -0.20 0.96
CA ASP A 359 15.23 1.13 1.58
C ASP A 359 15.29 2.30 0.58
N ASN A 360 15.53 2.03 -0.71
CA ASN A 360 15.33 3.04 -1.76
C ASN A 360 13.84 3.30 -1.99
N ASP A 361 13.52 4.41 -2.67
CA ASP A 361 12.16 4.69 -3.09
C ASP A 361 11.60 3.61 -4.02
N TYR A 362 10.28 3.34 -3.98
CA TYR A 362 9.63 2.34 -4.82
C TYR A 362 9.76 2.59 -6.34
N SER A 363 10.13 3.80 -6.78
CA SER A 363 10.55 4.04 -8.17
C SER A 363 11.84 3.32 -8.58
N ALA A 364 12.57 2.69 -7.65
CA ALA A 364 13.75 1.86 -7.92
C ALA A 364 13.48 0.72 -8.92
N VAL A 365 12.22 0.30 -9.14
CA VAL A 365 11.85 -0.62 -10.23
C VAL A 365 12.39 -0.17 -11.59
N ALA A 366 12.56 1.13 -11.83
CA ALA A 366 13.18 1.66 -13.05
C ALA A 366 14.64 1.22 -13.28
N ARG A 367 15.37 0.76 -12.25
CA ARG A 367 16.75 0.26 -12.37
C ARG A 367 16.90 -0.92 -13.33
N LYS A 368 15.84 -1.73 -13.46
CA LYS A 368 15.74 -2.87 -14.38
C LYS A 368 15.61 -2.45 -15.85
N TYR A 369 14.96 -1.32 -16.08
CA TYR A 369 14.52 -0.83 -17.40
C TYR A 369 15.47 0.22 -17.97
N LEU A 370 15.99 1.07 -17.09
CA LEU A 370 17.02 2.06 -17.36
C LEU A 370 18.33 1.54 -16.72
N PRO A 371 19.17 0.79 -17.45
CA PRO A 371 20.52 0.48 -16.96
C PRO A 371 21.32 1.77 -16.76
N LYS A 372 22.46 1.70 -16.07
CA LYS A 372 23.47 2.74 -16.25
C LYS A 372 23.97 2.67 -17.68
N THR A 373 23.89 3.76 -18.43
CA THR A 373 24.92 4.04 -19.41
C THR A 373 26.21 4.29 -18.63
N GLU A 374 27.11 3.31 -18.65
CA GLU A 374 28.53 3.62 -18.52
C GLU A 374 28.86 4.65 -19.62
N PRO A 375 29.74 5.64 -19.36
CA PRO A 375 30.20 6.51 -20.43
C PRO A 375 30.83 5.64 -21.53
N ALA A 376 30.49 5.91 -22.79
CA ALA A 376 31.10 5.19 -23.92
C ALA A 376 32.63 5.30 -23.78
N GLY A 377 33.30 4.15 -23.82
CA GLY A 377 34.68 4.02 -23.36
C GLY A 377 35.65 4.93 -24.10
N SER A 378 36.77 5.24 -23.45
CA SER A 378 37.95 5.75 -24.13
C SER A 378 38.28 4.85 -25.32
N GLU A 379 38.33 5.41 -26.53
CA GLU A 379 38.61 4.67 -27.74
C GLU A 379 39.98 3.99 -27.63
N GLU A 380 40.02 2.66 -27.74
CA GLU A 380 41.29 1.94 -27.93
C GLU A 380 41.79 2.25 -29.35
N THR A 381 42.74 3.19 -29.45
CA THR A 381 43.32 3.61 -30.73
C THR A 381 44.04 2.44 -31.41
N GLN A 382 43.35 1.76 -32.32
CA GLN A 382 43.94 0.75 -33.20
C GLN A 382 44.81 1.44 -34.27
N THR A 383 46.03 1.80 -33.91
CA THR A 383 47.06 2.19 -34.88
C THR A 383 47.52 0.96 -35.66
N ALA A 384 47.13 0.86 -36.93
CA ALA A 384 47.66 -0.13 -37.86
C ALA A 384 49.01 0.33 -38.43
N ASP A 385 49.91 -0.65 -38.60
CA ASP A 385 51.20 -0.65 -39.31
C ASP A 385 51.84 0.68 -39.77
N GLU A 386 53.06 0.92 -39.29
CA GLU A 386 54.14 1.38 -40.18
C GLU A 386 55.45 0.63 -39.86
N GLN A 387 56.19 0.21 -40.88
CA GLN A 387 57.29 -0.78 -40.78
C GLN A 387 58.68 -0.12 -40.76
N VAL A 388 59.54 -0.45 -39.79
CA VAL A 388 61.02 -0.29 -39.92
C VAL A 388 61.76 -1.51 -39.33
N GLN A 389 62.93 -1.80 -39.91
CA GLN A 389 63.67 -3.06 -39.85
C GLN A 389 64.29 -3.49 -38.50
N THR A 390 64.66 -4.77 -38.47
CA THR A 390 65.42 -5.49 -37.43
C THR A 390 66.91 -5.17 -37.38
N SER A 391 67.50 -5.12 -36.18
CA SER A 391 68.93 -5.39 -35.93
C SER A 391 69.18 -5.86 -34.48
N ALA A 392 70.37 -6.42 -34.22
CA ALA A 392 70.82 -7.01 -32.95
C ALA A 392 71.18 -5.93 -31.87
N GLU A 393 71.62 -6.21 -30.62
CA GLU A 393 72.33 -7.38 -30.06
C GLU A 393 72.38 -7.39 -28.48
N ALA A 394 72.82 -8.52 -27.89
CA ALA A 394 73.56 -8.71 -26.61
C ALA A 394 73.06 -8.26 -25.19
N ILE A 395 72.66 -9.26 -24.37
CA ILE A 395 73.35 -9.78 -23.12
C ILE A 395 73.61 -8.85 -21.88
N ILE A 396 72.86 -9.09 -20.76
CA ILE A 396 73.24 -9.48 -19.35
C ILE A 396 74.36 -8.68 -18.58
N PRO A 397 74.37 -8.49 -17.21
CA PRO A 397 73.45 -8.81 -16.08
C PRO A 397 73.07 -7.61 -15.15
N VAL A 398 72.44 -7.88 -13.98
CA VAL A 398 72.24 -6.96 -12.83
C VAL A 398 72.66 -7.64 -11.50
N PRO A 399 73.32 -6.94 -10.55
CA PRO A 399 73.61 -7.43 -9.19
C PRO A 399 72.66 -6.89 -8.07
N GLU A 400 72.24 -7.79 -7.19
CA GLU A 400 72.42 -7.82 -5.71
C GLU A 400 72.16 -6.55 -4.84
N THR A 401 71.08 -6.52 -4.03
CA THR A 401 70.99 -6.68 -2.54
C THR A 401 71.40 -5.43 -1.70
N GLU A 402 70.82 -5.08 -0.54
CA GLU A 402 70.42 -5.87 0.65
C GLU A 402 69.16 -5.35 1.42
N GLU A 403 68.75 -6.13 2.43
CA GLU A 403 67.77 -5.89 3.52
C GLU A 403 68.44 -5.15 4.75
N PRO A 404 67.94 -5.02 6.03
CA PRO A 404 66.89 -5.82 6.72
C PRO A 404 66.04 -5.23 7.90
N LYS A 405 65.15 -6.11 8.40
CA LYS A 405 64.74 -6.38 9.82
C LYS A 405 63.88 -5.41 10.66
N LEU A 406 62.75 -5.95 11.17
CA LEU A 406 62.49 -6.37 12.58
C LEU A 406 61.05 -6.94 12.63
N GLU A 407 60.81 -8.25 12.76
CA GLU A 407 60.72 -9.07 14.00
C GLU A 407 59.61 -8.58 14.99
N GLN A 408 58.45 -9.24 15.17
CA GLN A 408 58.09 -10.62 15.59
C GLN A 408 57.95 -10.75 17.13
N GLU A 409 56.83 -11.32 17.64
CA GLU A 409 56.72 -12.44 18.63
C GLU A 409 55.39 -12.29 19.44
N ASN A 410 54.69 -13.31 20.00
CA ASN A 410 54.71 -14.77 19.81
C ASN A 410 53.34 -15.44 20.19
N ARG A 411 53.25 -16.77 20.07
CA ARG A 411 52.12 -17.67 20.39
C ARG A 411 52.02 -18.04 21.89
N THR A 412 50.94 -18.74 22.28
CA THR A 412 50.98 -20.07 22.95
C THR A 412 49.60 -20.77 22.85
N MET A 413 49.57 -22.11 22.93
CA MET A 413 48.36 -22.96 22.90
C MET A 413 48.02 -23.54 24.27
N THR A 414 46.74 -23.87 24.49
CA THR A 414 46.29 -24.94 25.41
C THR A 414 44.96 -25.53 24.95
N ALA A 415 44.69 -26.78 25.32
CA ALA A 415 43.44 -27.49 25.04
C ALA A 415 42.63 -27.71 26.34
N GLY A 416 41.31 -27.83 26.21
CA GLY A 416 40.37 -28.10 27.31
C GLY A 416 39.01 -28.54 26.77
N GLU A 417 38.31 -29.39 27.53
CA GLU A 417 37.10 -30.10 27.07
C GLU A 417 35.78 -29.52 27.60
N THR A 418 34.68 -30.10 27.10
CA THR A 418 33.33 -30.22 27.72
C THR A 418 32.24 -29.16 27.51
N THR A 419 31.02 -29.70 27.43
CA THR A 419 29.68 -29.07 27.48
C THR A 419 29.21 -28.22 26.29
N ALA A 420 28.21 -28.74 25.58
CA ALA A 420 27.31 -27.97 24.72
C ALA A 420 25.93 -27.83 25.41
N PRO A 421 25.25 -26.68 25.30
CA PRO A 421 23.90 -26.51 25.86
C PRO A 421 22.84 -27.20 24.99
N VAL A 422 21.89 -27.87 25.65
CA VAL A 422 20.76 -28.55 24.99
C VAL A 422 19.68 -27.53 24.60
N LEU A 423 19.18 -27.61 23.37
CA LEU A 423 17.96 -26.93 22.93
C LEU A 423 16.76 -27.89 23.01
N PRO A 424 15.60 -27.47 23.55
CA PRO A 424 14.38 -28.27 23.53
C PRO A 424 13.77 -28.32 22.12
N GLY A 425 13.38 -29.50 21.66
CA GLY A 425 12.81 -29.69 20.32
C GLY A 425 11.28 -29.60 20.29
N GLY A 426 10.73 -29.18 19.14
CA GLY A 426 9.31 -29.19 18.82
C GLY A 426 9.05 -29.25 17.30
N ASP A 427 8.25 -30.23 16.89
CA ASP A 427 7.39 -30.25 15.69
C ASP A 427 7.93 -29.85 14.31
N ALA A 428 8.98 -30.55 13.85
CA ALA A 428 9.42 -30.54 12.45
C ALA A 428 8.70 -31.56 11.52
N LYS A 429 7.59 -32.19 11.96
CA LYS A 429 6.98 -33.34 11.25
C LYS A 429 5.77 -33.01 10.36
N GLU A 430 4.85 -32.13 10.74
CA GLU A 430 3.65 -31.85 9.92
C GLU A 430 3.96 -31.08 8.64
N GLU A 431 4.89 -30.10 8.69
CA GLU A 431 5.17 -29.23 7.55
C GLU A 431 5.74 -30.00 6.34
N THR A 432 6.47 -31.08 6.58
CA THR A 432 7.15 -31.86 5.54
C THR A 432 6.19 -32.70 4.69
N ASP A 433 5.06 -33.16 5.25
CA ASP A 433 4.12 -34.00 4.51
C ASP A 433 3.12 -33.17 3.69
N SER A 434 2.75 -31.98 4.18
CA SER A 434 1.98 -30.99 3.41
C SER A 434 2.71 -30.58 2.12
N ARG A 435 4.01 -30.24 2.23
CA ARG A 435 4.88 -29.92 1.07
C ARG A 435 4.99 -31.10 0.08
N ARG A 436 5.01 -32.35 0.56
CA ARG A 436 5.00 -33.57 -0.29
C ARG A 436 3.66 -33.79 -0.99
N GLY A 437 2.55 -33.50 -0.33
CA GLY A 437 1.19 -33.54 -0.91
C GLY A 437 1.06 -32.58 -2.10
N PHE A 438 1.46 -31.33 -1.91
CA PHE A 438 1.43 -30.30 -2.95
C PHE A 438 2.28 -30.68 -4.18
N LEU A 439 3.53 -31.11 -3.97
CA LEU A 439 4.43 -31.48 -5.07
C LEU A 439 3.88 -32.67 -5.90
N ARG A 440 3.28 -33.67 -5.24
CA ARG A 440 2.60 -34.78 -5.91
C ARG A 440 1.38 -34.32 -6.73
N GLN A 441 0.63 -33.34 -6.24
CA GLN A 441 -0.54 -32.79 -6.95
C GLN A 441 -0.11 -31.98 -8.18
N LEU A 442 0.96 -31.19 -8.07
CA LEU A 442 1.55 -30.42 -9.17
C LEU A 442 2.05 -31.33 -10.30
N LEU A 443 2.85 -32.35 -9.97
CA LEU A 443 3.36 -33.35 -10.93
C LEU A 443 2.24 -34.16 -11.60
N ARG A 444 1.12 -34.37 -10.91
CA ARG A 444 -0.06 -35.05 -11.47
C ARG A 444 -0.79 -34.18 -12.50
N ARG A 445 -0.91 -32.86 -12.27
CA ARG A 445 -1.43 -31.90 -13.27
C ARG A 445 -0.50 -31.79 -14.49
N ALA A 446 0.82 -31.68 -14.29
CA ALA A 446 1.79 -31.65 -15.39
C ALA A 446 1.68 -32.88 -16.31
N ARG A 447 1.54 -34.09 -15.71
CA ARG A 447 1.33 -35.35 -16.46
C ARG A 447 -0.05 -35.48 -17.14
N GLN A 448 -1.02 -34.62 -16.84
CA GLN A 448 -2.29 -34.54 -17.58
C GLN A 448 -2.19 -33.59 -18.78
N LEU A 449 -1.49 -32.46 -18.62
CA LEU A 449 -1.24 -31.52 -19.73
C LEU A 449 -0.40 -32.16 -20.84
N LEU A 450 0.65 -32.91 -20.47
CA LEU A 450 1.51 -33.67 -21.39
C LEU A 450 0.84 -34.90 -22.05
N LYS A 451 -0.48 -35.07 -21.93
CA LYS A 451 -1.25 -36.18 -22.53
C LYS A 451 -2.37 -35.73 -23.48
N GLN A 452 -2.47 -34.44 -23.79
CA GLN A 452 -3.34 -33.92 -24.84
C GLN A 452 -2.77 -34.28 -26.23
N PRO A 453 -3.47 -35.04 -27.10
CA PRO A 453 -3.00 -35.30 -28.45
C PRO A 453 -3.13 -34.03 -29.31
N VAL A 454 -2.05 -33.64 -29.98
CA VAL A 454 -2.07 -32.52 -30.95
C VAL A 454 -2.80 -32.97 -32.21
N SER A 455 -3.87 -32.25 -32.58
CA SER A 455 -4.57 -32.49 -33.85
C SER A 455 -3.65 -32.15 -35.03
N PRO A 456 -3.53 -33.01 -36.06
CA PRO A 456 -2.84 -32.63 -37.29
C PRO A 456 -3.60 -31.49 -37.99
N LYS A 457 -2.85 -30.64 -38.70
CA LYS A 457 -3.41 -29.66 -39.64
C LYS A 457 -3.91 -30.35 -40.91
N GLN A 458 -4.96 -29.80 -41.52
CA GLN A 458 -5.35 -30.02 -42.91
C GLN A 458 -5.85 -28.70 -43.49
N GLY A 459 -5.54 -28.42 -44.76
CA GLY A 459 -5.79 -27.12 -45.42
C GLY A 459 -4.66 -26.14 -45.18
#